data_AF-A0A1H7MPS1-F1
#
_entry.id   AF-A0A1H7MPS1-F1
#
_cell.length_a   1.000
_cell.length_b   1.000
_cell.length_c   1.000
_cell.angle_alpha   90.00
_cell.angle_beta   90.00
_cell.angle_gamma   90.00
#
_symmetry.space_group_name_H-M   'P 1'
#
loop_
_entity.id
_entity.type
_entity.pdbx_description
1 polymer ?
#
loop_
_entity_poly.entity_id
_entity_poly.type
_entity_poly.pdbx_seq_one_letter_code
_entity_poly.pdbx_strand_id
1 'polypeptide(L)'
;MADEKEKKYRPQNKNLRLFNEIPVEEARAIQSAGGKASHEARKKRQAMADLLLLYSGLPIKDARIRKRLKNLGVPDEELTQKFQIADALVKTAQTGNTQAIALYLDSIGELGAAKGEDKENNLFKMIEESSSQEVELDDIPEIRETSESDVDLVESPESEEL
;
A
#
# COMPACT_ATOMS: atom_id res chain seq x y z
N MET A 1 -13.55 0.46 -56.44
CA MET A 1 -12.94 1.74 -56.00
C MET A 1 -12.63 1.57 -54.52
N ALA A 2 -11.34 1.58 -54.18
CA ALA A 2 -10.87 1.27 -52.83
C ALA A 2 -11.05 2.50 -51.92
N ASP A 3 -11.72 2.29 -50.80
CA ASP A 3 -11.84 3.28 -49.72
C ASP A 3 -10.47 3.42 -49.04
N GLU A 4 -9.80 4.53 -49.35
CA GLU A 4 -8.58 4.96 -48.72
C GLU A 4 -8.92 5.40 -47.28
N LYS A 5 -8.72 4.50 -46.32
CA LYS A 5 -8.92 4.80 -44.89
C LYS A 5 -7.98 5.93 -44.46
N GLU A 6 -8.52 7.13 -44.42
CA GLU A 6 -7.87 8.34 -43.95
C GLU A 6 -7.36 8.13 -42.51
N LYS A 7 -6.04 7.98 -42.36
CA LYS A 7 -5.38 7.76 -41.06
C LYS A 7 -5.39 9.06 -40.27
N LYS A 8 -6.26 9.14 -39.26
CA LYS A 8 -6.33 10.28 -38.34
C LYS A 8 -4.99 10.45 -37.60
N TYR A 9 -4.18 11.42 -38.02
CA TYR A 9 -2.91 11.78 -37.40
C TYR A 9 -3.16 12.22 -35.95
N ARG A 10 -2.57 11.49 -34.99
CA ARG A 10 -2.52 11.89 -33.58
C ARG A 10 -1.09 12.30 -33.25
N PRO A 11 -0.86 13.36 -32.45
CA PRO A 11 0.49 13.83 -32.13
C PRO A 11 1.36 12.76 -31.44
N GLN A 12 0.76 11.73 -30.82
CA GLN A 12 1.47 10.60 -30.24
C GLN A 12 2.06 9.62 -31.27
N ASN A 13 1.62 9.66 -32.53
CA ASN A 13 2.02 8.69 -33.57
C ASN A 13 3.25 9.15 -34.37
N LYS A 14 3.84 10.31 -34.04
CA LYS A 14 4.95 10.91 -34.81
C LYS A 14 6.18 9.99 -34.94
N ASN A 15 6.38 9.07 -33.99
CA ASN A 15 7.56 8.20 -33.92
C ASN A 15 7.23 6.71 -34.15
N LEU A 16 6.01 6.36 -34.55
CA LEU A 16 5.59 4.98 -34.76
C LEU A 16 5.60 4.64 -36.26
N ARG A 17 6.40 3.65 -36.66
CA ARG A 17 6.38 3.07 -38.01
C ARG A 17 5.42 1.90 -38.05
N LEU A 18 4.67 1.75 -39.14
CA LEU A 18 3.78 0.61 -39.29
C LEU A 18 4.59 -0.64 -39.66
N PHE A 19 4.14 -1.81 -39.19
CA PHE A 19 4.85 -3.07 -39.41
C PHE A 19 5.02 -3.41 -40.91
N ASN A 20 4.06 -2.99 -41.74
CA ASN A 20 4.08 -3.19 -43.20
C ASN A 20 5.08 -2.28 -43.92
N GLU A 21 5.61 -1.25 -43.23
CA GLU A 21 6.58 -0.28 -43.75
C GLU A 21 8.03 -0.63 -43.33
N ILE A 22 8.20 -1.75 -42.62
CA ILE A 22 9.49 -2.24 -42.13
C ILE A 22 9.88 -3.47 -42.96
N PRO A 23 11.10 -3.53 -43.53
CA PRO A 23 11.56 -4.71 -44.23
C PRO A 23 11.60 -5.93 -43.29
N VAL A 24 11.27 -7.10 -43.82
CA VAL A 24 11.06 -8.33 -43.03
C VAL A 24 12.26 -8.68 -42.15
N GLU A 25 13.49 -8.42 -42.63
CA GLU A 25 14.71 -8.66 -41.87
C GLU A 25 14.87 -7.71 -40.66
N GLU A 26 14.58 -6.42 -40.85
CA GLU A 26 14.59 -5.41 -39.77
C GLU A 26 13.49 -5.72 -38.74
N ALA A 27 12.31 -6.13 -39.20
CA ALA A 27 11.22 -6.54 -38.31
C ALA A 27 11.59 -7.76 -37.44
N ARG A 28 12.27 -8.76 -38.03
CA ARG A 28 12.79 -9.93 -37.30
C ARG A 28 13.88 -9.53 -36.29
N ALA A 29 14.78 -8.63 -36.65
CA ALA A 29 15.82 -8.13 -35.77
C ALA A 29 15.24 -7.41 -34.55
N ILE A 30 14.24 -6.54 -34.76
CA ILE A 30 13.53 -5.82 -33.69
C ILE A 30 12.81 -6.79 -32.76
N GLN A 31 12.06 -7.75 -33.30
CA GLN A 31 11.36 -8.76 -32.49
C GLN A 31 12.34 -9.61 -31.65
N SER A 32 13.44 -10.04 -32.26
CA SER A 32 14.49 -10.80 -31.56
C SER A 32 15.14 -9.98 -30.45
N ALA A 33 15.48 -8.71 -30.72
CA ALA A 33 16.03 -7.80 -29.72
C ALA A 33 15.06 -7.57 -28.55
N GLY A 34 13.78 -7.36 -28.83
CA GLY A 34 12.74 -7.23 -27.80
C GLY A 34 12.59 -8.49 -26.94
N GLY A 35 12.61 -9.67 -27.57
CA GLY A 35 12.59 -10.97 -26.87
C GLY A 35 13.79 -11.13 -25.93
N LYS A 36 15.01 -10.87 -26.43
CA LYS A 36 16.25 -10.93 -25.63
C LYS A 36 16.21 -9.96 -24.44
N ALA A 37 15.85 -8.70 -24.69
CA ALA A 37 15.75 -7.69 -23.64
C ALA A 37 14.72 -8.08 -22.57
N SER A 38 13.55 -8.59 -22.98
CA SER A 38 12.53 -9.10 -22.06
C SER A 38 13.04 -10.28 -21.22
N HIS A 39 13.75 -11.23 -21.84
CA HIS A 39 14.35 -12.35 -21.13
C HIS A 39 15.44 -11.91 -20.14
N GLU A 40 16.32 -10.99 -20.52
CA GLU A 40 17.33 -10.42 -19.62
C GLU A 40 16.68 -9.70 -18.43
N ALA A 41 15.63 -8.91 -18.67
CA ALA A 41 14.87 -8.25 -17.61
C ALA A 41 14.22 -9.27 -16.67
N ARG A 42 13.63 -10.36 -17.20
CA ARG A 42 13.08 -11.45 -16.39
C ARG A 42 14.14 -12.14 -15.55
N LYS A 43 15.29 -12.47 -16.14
CA LYS A 43 16.44 -13.06 -15.42
C LYS A 43 16.92 -12.16 -14.29
N LYS A 44 17.05 -10.85 -14.55
CA LYS A 44 17.44 -9.87 -13.52
C LYS A 44 16.43 -9.79 -12.38
N ARG A 45 15.13 -9.78 -12.69
CA ARG A 45 14.07 -9.81 -11.67
C ARG A 45 14.12 -11.09 -10.83
N GLN A 46 14.31 -12.23 -11.47
CA GLN A 46 14.44 -13.50 -10.76
C GLN A 46 15.66 -13.50 -9.84
N ALA A 47 16.83 -13.11 -10.35
CA ALA A 47 18.05 -13.01 -9.54
C ALA A 47 17.88 -12.09 -8.33
N MET A 48 17.18 -10.95 -8.50
CA MET A 48 16.85 -10.06 -7.38
C MET A 48 15.90 -10.72 -6.38
N ALA A 49 14.87 -11.42 -6.86
CA ALA A 49 13.94 -12.13 -5.99
C ALA A 49 14.65 -13.22 -5.16
N ASP A 50 15.57 -13.96 -5.78
CA ASP A 50 16.36 -14.99 -5.11
C ASP A 50 17.28 -14.37 -4.03
N LEU A 51 17.92 -13.24 -4.33
CA LEU A 51 18.73 -12.50 -3.35
C LEU A 51 17.90 -11.97 -2.18
N LEU A 52 16.71 -11.43 -2.45
CA LEU A 52 15.79 -10.97 -1.41
C LEU A 52 15.31 -12.13 -0.56
N LEU A 53 15.01 -13.28 -1.16
CA LEU A 53 14.63 -14.50 -0.43
C LEU A 53 15.75 -14.93 0.52
N LEU A 54 17.00 -14.94 0.05
CA LEU A 54 18.16 -15.22 0.88
C LEU A 54 18.30 -14.21 2.04
N TYR A 55 18.21 -12.92 1.73
CA TYR A 55 18.30 -11.86 2.74
C TYR A 55 17.19 -11.95 3.79
N SER A 56 15.98 -12.33 3.36
CA SER A 56 14.80 -12.43 4.22
C SER A 56 14.96 -13.45 5.36
N GLY A 57 15.76 -14.50 5.13
CA GLY A 57 16.05 -15.55 6.12
C GLY A 57 17.17 -15.21 7.10
N LEU A 58 17.89 -14.10 6.90
CA LEU A 58 18.98 -13.73 7.80
C LEU A 58 18.47 -13.33 9.20
N PRO A 59 19.26 -13.56 10.26
CA PRO A 59 18.87 -13.16 11.60
C PRO A 59 18.89 -11.64 11.79
N ILE A 60 18.10 -11.14 12.73
CA ILE A 60 18.07 -9.73 13.11
C ILE A 60 19.29 -9.40 13.99
N LYS A 61 20.16 -8.50 13.52
CA LYS A 61 21.37 -8.10 14.27
C LYS A 61 21.09 -7.12 15.40
N ASP A 62 20.08 -6.26 15.26
CA ASP A 62 19.74 -5.26 16.28
C ASP A 62 19.12 -5.91 17.53
N ALA A 63 19.81 -5.74 18.66
CA ALA A 63 19.40 -6.31 19.94
C ALA A 63 18.10 -5.72 20.49
N ARG A 64 17.81 -4.43 20.22
CA ARG A 64 16.57 -3.77 20.67
C ARG A 64 15.37 -4.36 19.94
N ILE A 65 15.50 -4.51 18.62
CA ILE A 65 14.46 -5.10 17.78
C ILE A 65 14.21 -6.54 18.17
N ARG A 66 15.27 -7.35 18.34
CA ARG A 66 15.15 -8.73 18.84
C ARG A 66 14.42 -8.79 20.18
N LYS A 67 14.84 -8.01 21.17
CA LYS A 67 14.20 -8.01 22.50
C LYS A 67 12.72 -7.67 22.41
N ARG A 68 12.37 -6.64 21.63
CA ARG A 68 10.97 -6.26 21.42
C ARG A 68 10.16 -7.38 20.75
N LEU A 69 10.69 -8.04 19.72
CA LEU A 69 10.00 -9.16 19.06
C LEU A 69 9.85 -10.37 19.99
N LYS A 70 10.87 -10.71 20.78
CA LYS A 70 10.76 -11.75 21.81
C LYS A 70 9.66 -11.45 22.83
N ASN A 71 9.54 -10.19 23.24
CA ASN A 71 8.47 -9.76 24.16
C ASN A 71 7.06 -9.88 23.55
N LEU A 72 6.95 -9.92 22.21
CA LEU A 72 5.70 -10.19 21.49
C LEU A 72 5.44 -11.69 21.32
N GLY A 73 6.29 -12.56 21.87
CA GLY A 73 6.15 -14.02 21.80
C GLY A 73 6.79 -14.67 20.58
N VAL A 74 7.60 -13.93 19.80
CA VAL A 74 8.30 -14.49 18.63
C VAL A 74 9.45 -15.37 19.09
N PRO A 75 9.51 -16.65 18.69
CA PRO A 75 10.58 -17.56 19.10
C PRO A 75 11.89 -17.20 18.40
N ASP A 76 13.01 -17.62 18.99
CA ASP A 76 14.36 -17.24 18.52
C ASP A 76 14.64 -17.73 17.10
N GLU A 77 14.07 -18.89 16.72
CA GLU A 77 14.19 -19.47 15.39
C GLU A 77 13.53 -18.60 14.31
N GLU A 78 12.56 -17.76 14.68
CA GLU A 78 11.79 -16.91 13.76
C GLU A 78 12.27 -15.46 13.70
N LEU A 79 13.27 -15.07 14.51
CA LEU A 79 13.86 -13.71 14.55
C LEU A 79 14.70 -13.37 13.30
N THR A 80 14.00 -13.30 12.17
CA THR A 80 14.53 -13.15 10.82
C THR A 80 14.13 -11.81 10.20
N GLN A 81 14.84 -11.38 9.15
CA GLN A 81 14.55 -10.12 8.46
C GLN A 81 13.11 -10.06 7.93
N LYS A 82 12.57 -11.16 7.41
CA LYS A 82 11.15 -11.25 6.98
C LYS A 82 10.17 -10.96 8.11
N PHE A 83 10.44 -11.45 9.32
CA PHE A 83 9.57 -11.22 10.47
C PHE A 83 9.62 -9.75 10.90
N GLN A 84 10.82 -9.15 10.89
CA GLN A 84 10.98 -7.72 11.15
C GLN A 84 10.17 -6.86 10.17
N ILE A 85 10.16 -7.21 8.88
CA ILE A 85 9.39 -6.50 7.86
C ILE A 85 7.88 -6.67 8.10
N ALA A 86 7.42 -7.87 8.44
CA ALA A 86 6.01 -8.13 8.77
C ALA A 86 5.56 -7.30 9.99
N ASP A 87 6.36 -7.25 11.05
CA ASP A 87 6.10 -6.39 12.22
C ASP A 87 6.05 -4.90 11.85
N ALA A 88 6.94 -4.44 10.98
CA ALA A 88 6.93 -3.06 10.51
C ALA A 88 5.66 -2.75 9.70
N LEU A 89 5.23 -3.68 8.83
CA LEU A 89 3.99 -3.58 8.06
C LEU A 89 2.77 -3.43 8.96
N VAL A 90 2.65 -4.27 9.99
CA VAL A 90 1.54 -4.20 10.94
C VAL A 90 1.53 -2.86 11.67
N LYS A 91 2.69 -2.36 12.09
CA LYS A 91 2.78 -1.05 12.74
C LYS A 91 2.38 0.11 11.84
N THR A 92 2.84 0.13 10.58
CA THR A 92 2.42 1.18 9.64
C THR A 92 0.95 1.07 9.28
N ALA A 93 0.39 -0.13 9.23
CA ALA A 93 -1.06 -0.29 9.07
C ALA A 93 -1.83 0.28 10.27
N GLN A 94 -1.35 0.01 11.50
CA GLN A 94 -1.94 0.54 12.74
C GLN A 94 -1.89 2.07 12.83
N THR A 95 -0.96 2.75 12.14
CA THR A 95 -0.96 4.23 12.07
C THR A 95 -1.99 4.79 11.07
N GLY A 96 -2.82 3.96 10.45
CA GLY A 96 -3.82 4.39 9.46
C GLY A 96 -3.29 4.54 8.04
N ASN A 97 -2.10 4.01 7.72
CA ASN A 97 -1.59 4.05 6.34
C ASN A 97 -2.42 3.09 5.46
N THR A 98 -3.24 3.66 4.58
CA THR A 98 -4.18 2.90 3.73
C THR A 98 -3.49 1.89 2.82
N GLN A 99 -2.28 2.18 2.32
CA GLN A 99 -1.53 1.24 1.49
C GLN A 99 -1.00 0.05 2.30
N ALA A 100 -0.52 0.30 3.52
CA ALA A 100 -0.07 -0.76 4.43
C ALA A 100 -1.25 -1.63 4.89
N ILE A 101 -2.40 -1.03 5.18
CA ILE A 101 -3.64 -1.74 5.50
C ILE A 101 -4.06 -2.64 4.32
N ALA A 102 -4.10 -2.09 3.11
CA ALA A 102 -4.45 -2.86 1.92
C ALA A 102 -3.50 -4.05 1.69
N LEU A 103 -2.18 -3.82 1.85
CA LEU A 103 -1.18 -4.89 1.72
C LEU A 103 -1.31 -5.96 2.82
N TYR A 104 -1.59 -5.54 4.06
CA TYR A 104 -1.84 -6.46 5.17
C TYR A 104 -3.08 -7.33 4.89
N LEU A 105 -4.22 -6.73 4.53
CA LEU A 105 -5.46 -7.43 4.21
C LEU A 105 -5.29 -8.40 3.02
N ASP A 106 -4.57 -7.98 1.97
CA ASP A 106 -4.24 -8.83 0.82
C ASP A 106 -3.39 -10.03 1.25
N SER A 107 -2.40 -9.82 2.12
CA SER A 107 -1.50 -10.89 2.58
C SER A 107 -2.19 -11.97 3.41
N ILE A 108 -3.25 -11.63 4.15
CA ILE A 108 -4.05 -12.57 4.94
C ILE A 108 -5.29 -13.09 4.19
N GLY A 109 -5.50 -12.64 2.95
CA GLY A 109 -6.61 -13.08 2.10
C GLY A 109 -7.96 -12.41 2.38
N GLU A 110 -7.99 -11.37 3.22
CA GLU A 110 -9.22 -10.64 3.57
C GLU A 110 -9.64 -9.62 2.51
N LEU A 111 -8.74 -9.21 1.61
CA LEU A 111 -9.08 -8.28 0.54
C LEU A 111 -9.93 -8.93 -0.58
N GLY A 112 -10.18 -10.24 -0.51
CA GLY A 112 -10.93 -10.99 -1.52
C GLY A 112 -10.14 -11.12 -2.82
N ALA A 113 -10.18 -12.31 -3.43
CA ALA A 113 -9.47 -12.58 -4.68
C ALA A 113 -10.08 -11.84 -5.88
N ALA A 114 -9.83 -10.53 -6.01
CA ALA A 114 -9.88 -9.85 -7.30
C ALA A 114 -8.56 -10.10 -8.05
N LYS A 115 -8.31 -11.38 -8.38
CA LYS A 115 -7.38 -11.75 -9.45
C LYS A 115 -8.11 -11.54 -10.78
N GLY A 116 -8.22 -10.29 -11.17
CA GLY A 116 -8.87 -9.85 -12.40
C GLY A 116 -8.57 -8.38 -12.57
N GLU A 117 -8.33 -7.97 -13.80
CA GLU A 117 -8.01 -6.61 -14.20
C GLU A 117 -9.02 -5.61 -13.61
N ASP A 118 -8.55 -4.37 -13.38
CA ASP A 118 -9.26 -3.24 -12.74
C ASP A 118 -9.03 -3.08 -11.22
N LYS A 119 -7.79 -2.69 -10.88
CA LYS A 119 -7.46 -2.08 -9.58
C LYS A 119 -7.83 -0.59 -9.57
N GLU A 120 -9.11 -0.28 -9.72
CA GLU A 120 -9.63 0.97 -9.15
C GLU A 120 -10.19 0.65 -7.77
N ASN A 121 -9.52 1.24 -6.78
CA ASN A 121 -9.65 1.00 -5.35
C ASN A 121 -11.10 0.95 -4.82
N ASN A 122 -11.59 -0.25 -4.51
CA ASN A 122 -12.85 -0.44 -3.78
C ASN A 122 -12.82 0.22 -2.39
N LEU A 123 -11.64 0.39 -1.77
CA LEU A 123 -11.49 1.07 -0.49
C LEU A 123 -11.71 2.60 -0.59
N PHE A 124 -11.22 3.25 -1.65
CA PHE A 124 -11.48 4.68 -1.85
C PHE A 124 -12.95 4.94 -2.10
N LYS A 125 -13.59 4.07 -2.90
CA LYS A 125 -15.03 4.15 -3.18
C LYS A 125 -15.88 3.92 -1.92
N MET A 126 -15.53 2.94 -1.09
CA MET A 126 -16.23 2.68 0.17
C MET A 126 -16.06 3.81 1.20
N ILE A 127 -14.89 4.45 1.27
CA ILE A 127 -14.68 5.65 2.10
C ILE A 127 -15.46 6.85 1.57
N GLU A 128 -15.47 7.05 0.24
CA GLU A 128 -16.22 8.13 -0.41
C GLU A 128 -17.74 7.96 -0.21
N GLU A 129 -18.26 6.75 -0.36
CA GLU A 129 -19.65 6.37 -0.08
C GLU A 129 -20.00 6.55 1.41
N SER A 130 -19.10 6.17 2.32
CA SER A 130 -19.28 6.38 3.77
C SER A 130 -19.23 7.86 4.15
N SER A 131 -18.45 8.67 3.43
CA SER A 131 -18.37 10.13 3.64
C SER A 131 -19.49 10.92 2.96
N SER A 132 -20.16 10.30 1.99
CA SER A 132 -21.32 10.88 1.27
C SER A 132 -22.65 10.54 1.95
N GLN A 133 -22.65 9.64 2.93
CA GLN A 133 -23.74 9.50 3.89
C GLN A 133 -23.68 10.71 4.83
N GLU A 134 -24.54 11.69 4.57
CA GLU A 134 -24.84 12.75 5.53
C GLU A 134 -25.19 12.09 6.86
N VAL A 135 -24.35 12.29 7.87
CA VAL A 135 -24.77 12.07 9.25
C VAL A 135 -25.83 13.13 9.50
N GLU A 136 -27.11 12.73 9.52
CA GLU A 136 -28.17 13.63 9.97
C GLU A 136 -27.78 14.10 11.38
N LEU A 137 -27.58 15.41 11.55
CA LEU A 137 -27.18 16.02 12.83
C LEU A 137 -28.20 15.72 13.94
N ASP A 138 -29.39 15.28 13.57
CA ASP A 138 -30.50 14.92 14.45
C ASP A 138 -30.29 13.56 15.16
N ASP A 139 -29.36 12.72 14.69
CA ASP A 139 -29.01 11.42 15.30
C ASP A 139 -27.86 11.52 16.33
N ILE A 140 -27.29 12.71 16.53
CA ILE A 140 -26.28 12.93 17.58
C ILE A 140 -27.02 13.01 18.93
N PRO A 141 -26.75 12.12 19.90
CA PRO A 141 -27.37 12.24 21.22
C PRO A 141 -26.95 13.56 21.86
N GLU A 142 -27.94 14.42 22.10
CA GLU A 142 -27.78 15.71 22.74
C GLU A 142 -27.15 15.53 24.12
N ILE A 143 -25.92 16.00 24.29
CA ILE A 143 -25.24 15.99 25.59
C ILE A 143 -26.00 16.97 26.47
N ARG A 144 -26.82 16.46 27.38
CA ARG A 144 -27.48 17.27 28.40
C ARG A 144 -26.41 17.82 29.34
N GLU A 145 -26.10 19.10 29.21
CA GLU A 145 -25.43 19.86 30.26
C GLU A 145 -26.35 19.87 31.49
N THR A 146 -26.10 18.96 32.43
CA THR A 146 -26.66 19.06 33.77
C THR A 146 -25.86 20.12 34.52
N SER A 147 -26.23 21.38 34.35
CA SER A 147 -25.92 22.42 35.32
C SER A 147 -26.89 22.29 36.49
N GLU A 148 -26.53 21.47 37.47
CA GLU A 148 -27.07 21.62 38.83
C GLU A 148 -25.92 22.03 39.74
N SER A 149 -26.04 23.28 40.18
CA SER A 149 -25.38 23.87 41.33
C SER A 149 -25.59 23.03 42.59
N ASP A 150 -24.56 23.02 43.43
CA ASP A 150 -24.61 22.98 44.91
C ASP A 150 -23.72 21.88 45.51
N VAL A 151 -22.49 22.28 45.87
CA VAL A 151 -22.04 22.05 47.24
C VAL A 151 -21.01 23.10 47.65
N ASP A 152 -21.42 23.92 48.61
CA ASP A 152 -20.57 24.69 49.50
C ASP A 152 -19.37 23.87 50.00
N LEU A 153 -18.17 24.45 50.00
CA LEU A 153 -17.27 24.36 51.15
C LEU A 153 -16.17 25.45 51.12
N VAL A 154 -16.44 26.51 51.88
CA VAL A 154 -15.51 27.23 52.77
C VAL A 154 -14.35 28.02 52.14
N GLU A 155 -14.51 29.35 52.20
CA GLU A 155 -13.42 30.33 52.17
C GLU A 155 -12.47 30.21 53.37
N SER A 156 -11.23 30.64 53.11
CA SER A 156 -10.23 31.28 53.99
C SER A 156 -9.11 30.42 54.60
N PRO A 157 -7.92 31.00 54.89
CA PRO A 157 -7.16 32.01 54.13
C PRO A 157 -5.64 31.69 54.03
N GLU A 158 -4.94 32.59 53.34
CA GLU A 158 -3.49 32.72 53.20
C GLU A 158 -2.66 32.59 54.51
N SER A 159 -1.44 32.08 54.37
CA SER A 159 -0.23 32.52 55.11
C SER A 159 0.99 31.95 54.35
N GLU A 160 1.77 32.79 53.66
CA GLU A 160 2.94 33.53 54.13
C GLU A 160 4.17 32.65 54.45
N GLU A 161 5.22 32.91 53.68
CA GLU A 161 6.67 32.87 53.98
C GLU A 161 7.30 31.62 54.66
N LEU A 162 8.16 30.92 53.90
CA LEU A 162 9.64 30.96 54.00
C LEU A 162 10.32 30.02 53.00
#